data_AF-A0A383BAJ7-F1
#
_entry.id   AF-A0A383BAJ7-F1
#
_cell.length_a   1.000
_cell.length_b   1.000
_cell.length_c   1.000
_cell.angle_alpha   90.00
_cell.angle_beta   90.00
_cell.angle_gamma   90.00
#
_symmetry.space_group_name_H-M   'P 1'
#
loop_
_entity.id
_entity.type
_entity.pdbx_description
1 polymer ?
#
loop_
_entity_poly.entity_id
_entity_poly.type
_entity_poly.pdbx_seq_one_letter_code
_entity_poly.pdbx_strand_id
1 'polypeptide(L)'
;IAKICGPQLVVPIMNARYVLNATNARWVSLYDSLYGTDVISETKGAVRGKTYNPIRGKKVIEYARNLLDKYIPLKKGSWKDISEIPQINNNRLNLNLKNPKQFVGYVKKSNNLSSLLFINNNLHLDIIFDLDGTLEINNPEGNQDKAAIHDIFLESAISTICDHEDSVAAVDAEDKVLGYKNWLGLMKGNLNAEFKKKGKKYLRKLNLDKNYLSPNGKKFKLHGRALLLNRNVGHLMTNPAILLKDG
;
A
#
# COMPACT_ATOMS: atom_id res chain seq x y z
N ILE A 1 2.96 -5.06 16.42
CA ILE A 1 2.23 -6.35 16.62
C ILE A 1 1.15 -6.17 17.68
N ALA A 2 1.51 -5.94 18.94
CA ALA A 2 0.59 -5.97 20.09
C ALA A 2 -0.63 -5.01 20.11
N LYS A 3 -0.78 -4.09 19.15
CA LYS A 3 -1.80 -3.01 19.21
C LYS A 3 -2.58 -2.77 17.92
N ILE A 4 -2.23 -3.45 16.82
CA ILE A 4 -2.84 -3.24 15.50
C ILE A 4 -3.32 -4.60 14.99
N CYS A 5 -4.62 -4.71 14.74
CA CYS A 5 -5.19 -5.87 14.05
C CYS A 5 -5.18 -5.57 12.55
N GLY A 6 -4.47 -6.39 11.76
CA GLY A 6 -4.38 -6.20 10.32
C GLY A 6 -3.69 -7.37 9.61
N PRO A 7 -3.69 -7.37 8.27
CA PRO A 7 -3.07 -8.41 7.47
C PRO A 7 -1.58 -8.66 7.79
N GLN A 8 -1.18 -9.92 7.70
CA GLN A 8 0.21 -10.37 7.71
C GLN A 8 0.51 -11.11 6.41
N LEU A 9 1.54 -10.68 5.69
CA LEU A 9 2.00 -11.37 4.48
C LEU A 9 3.09 -12.39 4.83
N VAL A 10 3.24 -13.41 3.98
CA VAL A 10 4.39 -14.33 3.99
C VAL A 10 5.03 -14.26 2.61
N VAL A 11 6.37 -14.22 2.55
CA VAL A 11 7.09 -14.05 1.28
C VAL A 11 8.38 -14.86 1.25
N PRO A 12 8.70 -15.57 0.15
CA PRO A 12 9.94 -16.31 0.02
C PRO A 12 11.15 -15.37 -0.02
N ILE A 13 12.05 -15.49 0.95
CA ILE A 13 13.19 -14.58 1.10
C ILE A 13 14.17 -14.64 -0.08
N MET A 14 14.23 -15.77 -0.79
CA MET A 14 15.11 -15.95 -1.95
C MET A 14 14.69 -15.11 -3.16
N ASN A 15 13.45 -14.61 -3.22
CA ASN A 15 12.99 -13.74 -4.30
C ASN A 15 12.99 -12.27 -3.88
N ALA A 16 14.10 -11.57 -4.14
CA ALA A 16 14.27 -10.15 -3.77
C ALA A 16 13.15 -9.23 -4.29
N ARG A 17 12.61 -9.49 -5.48
CA ARG A 17 11.51 -8.70 -6.06
C ARG A 17 10.22 -8.86 -5.25
N TYR A 18 9.91 -10.08 -4.83
CA TYR A 18 8.72 -10.36 -4.02
C TYR A 18 8.90 -9.84 -2.60
N VAL A 19 10.08 -10.02 -2.01
CA VAL A 19 10.43 -9.47 -0.70
C VAL A 19 10.26 -7.95 -0.64
N LEU A 20 10.75 -7.24 -1.66
CA LEU A 20 10.54 -5.79 -1.76
C LEU A 20 9.07 -5.41 -1.90
N ASN A 21 8.30 -6.16 -2.69
CA ASN A 21 6.86 -5.95 -2.80
C ASN A 21 6.17 -6.13 -1.44
N ALA A 22 6.42 -7.23 -0.75
CA ALA A 22 5.79 -7.55 0.51
C ALA A 22 6.22 -6.59 1.63
N THR A 23 7.47 -6.11 1.61
CA THR A 23 7.94 -5.08 2.56
C THR A 23 7.25 -3.74 2.31
N ASN A 24 7.02 -3.38 1.05
CA ASN A 24 6.37 -2.14 0.65
C ASN A 24 4.83 -2.21 0.69
N ALA A 25 4.25 -3.40 0.86
CA ALA A 25 2.81 -3.65 0.87
C ALA A 25 2.09 -3.15 2.14
N ARG A 26 2.77 -2.41 3.02
CA ARG A 26 2.09 -1.71 4.11
C ARG A 26 1.09 -0.68 3.59
N TRP A 27 1.37 -0.04 2.46
CA TRP A 27 0.46 0.91 1.84
C TRP A 27 0.12 0.44 0.43
N VAL A 28 -1.15 0.13 0.18
CA VAL A 28 -1.60 -0.46 -1.09
C VAL A 28 -2.73 0.38 -1.65
N SER A 29 -2.68 0.61 -2.97
CA SER A 29 -3.75 1.24 -3.73
C SER A 29 -5.01 0.39 -3.67
N LEU A 30 -6.10 0.96 -3.17
CA LEU A 30 -7.41 0.34 -3.23
C LEU A 30 -7.91 0.27 -4.68
N TYR A 31 -7.66 1.31 -5.48
CA TYR A 31 -8.17 1.35 -6.85
C TYR A 31 -7.52 0.28 -7.72
N ASP A 32 -6.19 0.14 -7.67
CA ASP A 32 -5.48 -0.94 -8.38
C ASP A 32 -5.94 -2.31 -7.91
N SER A 33 -6.18 -2.48 -6.61
CA SER A 33 -6.62 -3.76 -6.04
C SER A 33 -8.03 -4.13 -6.53
N LEU A 34 -8.96 -3.18 -6.54
CA LEU A 34 -10.33 -3.40 -7.03
C LEU A 34 -10.38 -3.57 -8.55
N TYR A 35 -9.66 -2.72 -9.28
CA TYR A 35 -9.63 -2.76 -10.73
C TYR A 35 -8.96 -4.04 -11.23
N GLY A 36 -7.85 -4.44 -10.59
CA GLY A 36 -7.00 -5.54 -11.01
C GLY A 36 -7.50 -6.93 -10.63
N THR A 37 -8.53 -7.06 -9.81
CA THR A 37 -9.06 -8.36 -9.30
C THR A 37 -10.49 -8.62 -9.75
N ASP A 38 -11.04 -9.78 -9.38
CA ASP A 38 -12.42 -10.18 -9.65
C ASP A 38 -13.44 -9.60 -8.66
N VAL A 39 -12.99 -8.86 -7.63
CA VAL A 39 -13.88 -8.14 -6.69
C VAL A 39 -14.89 -7.26 -7.43
N ILE A 40 -14.44 -6.60 -8.50
CA ILE A 40 -15.34 -5.95 -9.45
C ILE A 40 -15.64 -6.90 -10.60
N SER A 41 -16.89 -7.36 -10.68
CA SER A 41 -17.37 -8.22 -11.76
C SER A 41 -17.15 -7.59 -13.14
N GLU A 42 -16.65 -8.39 -14.09
CA GLU A 42 -16.42 -8.00 -15.49
C GLU A 42 -17.68 -7.99 -16.36
N THR A 43 -18.84 -8.27 -15.78
CA THR A 43 -20.13 -8.22 -16.47
C THR A 43 -20.56 -6.79 -16.82
N LYS A 44 -21.50 -6.66 -17.77
CA LYS A 44 -22.07 -5.37 -18.22
C LYS A 44 -20.99 -4.40 -18.75
N GLY A 45 -20.03 -4.92 -19.51
CA GLY A 45 -18.98 -4.12 -20.16
C GLY A 45 -17.83 -3.66 -19.26
N ALA A 46 -17.79 -4.06 -17.98
CA ALA A 46 -16.73 -3.68 -17.03
C ALA A 46 -15.49 -4.60 -17.09
N VAL A 47 -15.15 -5.07 -18.29
CA VAL A 47 -14.04 -5.99 -18.54
C VAL A 47 -12.69 -5.33 -18.33
N ARG A 48 -11.68 -6.10 -17.88
CA ARG A 48 -10.29 -5.64 -17.86
C ARG A 48 -9.71 -5.68 -19.29
N GLY A 49 -8.80 -4.77 -19.60
CA GLY A 49 -8.21 -4.67 -20.93
C GLY A 49 -6.79 -4.13 -20.90
N LYS A 50 -6.20 -3.92 -22.09
CA LYS A 50 -4.87 -3.31 -22.24
C LYS A 50 -4.86 -1.82 -21.89
N THR A 51 -6.00 -1.16 -22.10
CA THR A 51 -6.26 0.24 -21.77
C THR A 51 -7.24 0.33 -20.60
N TYR A 52 -7.32 1.51 -19.99
CA TYR A 52 -8.33 1.79 -18.99
C TYR A 52 -9.75 1.63 -19.57
N ASN A 53 -10.65 1.08 -18.77
CA ASN A 53 -12.06 0.94 -19.07
C ASN A 53 -12.85 1.85 -18.11
N PRO A 54 -13.36 2.99 -18.59
CA PRO A 54 -14.14 3.95 -17.79
C PRO A 54 -15.37 3.34 -17.11
N ILE A 55 -15.99 2.32 -17.71
CA ILE A 55 -17.15 1.62 -17.12
C ILE A 55 -16.71 0.85 -15.86
N ARG A 56 -15.55 0.20 -15.92
CA ARG A 56 -14.96 -0.49 -14.77
C ARG A 56 -14.44 0.50 -13.72
N GLY A 57 -13.80 1.58 -14.17
CA GLY A 57 -13.32 2.68 -13.33
C GLY A 57 -14.41 3.28 -12.46
N LYS A 58 -15.58 3.58 -13.06
CA LYS A 58 -16.76 4.07 -12.33
C LYS A 58 -17.21 3.12 -11.22
N LYS A 59 -17.21 1.80 -11.48
CA LYS A 59 -17.55 0.79 -10.44
C LYS A 59 -16.52 0.76 -9.30
N VAL A 60 -15.23 0.95 -9.61
CA VAL A 60 -14.15 1.05 -8.60
C VAL A 60 -14.36 2.28 -7.71
N ILE A 61 -14.60 3.45 -8.31
CA ILE A 61 -14.87 4.70 -7.58
C ILE A 61 -16.10 4.54 -6.69
N GLU A 62 -17.20 3.99 -7.22
CA GLU A 62 -18.41 3.75 -6.44
C GLU A 62 -18.15 2.83 -5.24
N TYR A 63 -17.42 1.73 -5.45
CA TYR A 63 -17.04 0.81 -4.37
C TYR A 63 -16.20 1.53 -3.30
N ALA A 64 -15.21 2.31 -3.70
CA ALA A 64 -14.36 3.05 -2.80
C ALA A 64 -15.15 4.10 -1.98
N ARG A 65 -16.06 4.84 -2.61
CA ARG A 65 -16.96 5.80 -1.94
C ARG A 65 -17.88 5.11 -0.93
N ASN A 66 -18.44 3.94 -1.28
CA ASN A 66 -19.21 3.11 -0.35
C ASN A 66 -18.37 2.65 0.86
N LEU A 67 -17.10 2.30 0.64
CA LEU A 67 -16.19 1.92 1.71
C LEU A 67 -15.92 3.08 2.66
N LEU A 68 -15.72 4.30 2.12
CA LEU A 68 -15.57 5.51 2.92
C LEU A 68 -16.84 5.81 3.75
N ASP A 69 -18.04 5.70 3.16
CA ASP A 69 -19.29 5.85 3.91
C ASP A 69 -19.42 4.85 5.07
N LYS A 70 -18.96 3.63 4.87
CA LYS A 70 -19.03 2.58 5.88
C LYS A 70 -18.07 2.80 7.04
N TYR A 71 -16.82 3.18 6.76
CA TYR A 71 -15.76 3.20 7.77
C TYR A 71 -15.34 4.59 8.23
N ILE A 72 -15.51 5.62 7.40
CA ILE A 72 -15.27 7.04 7.71
C ILE A 72 -16.56 7.85 7.46
N PRO A 73 -17.69 7.51 8.12
CA PRO A 73 -18.98 8.10 7.80
C PRO A 73 -19.00 9.62 8.02
N LEU A 74 -19.64 10.34 7.11
CA LEU A 74 -19.98 11.75 7.31
C LEU A 74 -21.10 11.88 8.34
N LYS A 75 -21.18 13.03 9.01
CA LYS A 75 -22.26 13.34 9.97
C LYS A 75 -23.61 13.48 9.26
N LYS A 76 -23.59 13.98 8.03
CA LYS A 76 -24.74 14.10 7.11
C LYS A 76 -24.24 13.89 5.68
N GLY A 77 -25.07 13.29 4.83
CA GLY A 77 -24.74 13.01 3.42
C GLY A 77 -23.86 11.78 3.23
N SER A 78 -23.43 11.56 1.98
CA SER A 78 -22.55 10.47 1.57
C SER A 78 -21.26 11.01 0.94
N TRP A 79 -20.18 10.24 1.04
CA TRP A 79 -18.97 10.49 0.27
C TRP A 79 -19.25 10.55 -1.24
N LYS A 80 -20.29 9.88 -1.74
CA LYS A 80 -20.71 9.95 -3.15
C LYS A 80 -21.14 11.34 -3.60
N ASP A 81 -21.60 12.16 -2.67
CA ASP A 81 -22.14 13.50 -2.95
C ASP A 81 -21.05 14.57 -2.94
N ILE A 82 -19.82 14.23 -2.51
CA ILE A 82 -18.70 15.16 -2.51
C ILE A 82 -18.24 15.38 -3.95
N SER A 83 -18.36 16.62 -4.42
CA SER A 83 -18.06 17.02 -5.80
C SER A 83 -16.85 17.92 -5.95
N GLU A 84 -16.14 18.24 -4.87
CA GLU A 84 -14.98 19.11 -4.88
C GLU A 84 -13.94 18.60 -3.89
N ILE A 85 -12.67 18.89 -4.14
CA ILE A 85 -11.59 18.60 -3.20
C ILE A 85 -11.89 19.32 -1.87
N PRO A 86 -11.92 18.62 -0.73
CA PRO A 86 -12.13 19.25 0.57
C PRO A 86 -11.08 20.33 0.86
N GLN A 87 -11.44 21.31 1.66
CA GLN A 87 -10.55 22.39 2.06
C GLN A 87 -10.07 22.22 3.50
N ILE A 88 -8.86 22.68 3.76
CA ILE A 88 -8.31 22.80 5.11
C ILE A 88 -7.99 24.26 5.40
N ASN A 89 -8.85 24.86 6.23
CA ASN A 89 -8.76 26.25 6.67
C ASN A 89 -8.37 26.28 8.16
N ASN A 90 -7.27 26.97 8.50
CA ASN A 90 -6.71 26.99 9.87
C ASN A 90 -6.58 25.58 10.48
N ASN A 91 -6.05 24.64 9.69
CA ASN A 91 -5.87 23.22 10.03
C ASN A 91 -7.17 22.45 10.35
N ARG A 92 -8.33 23.00 10.00
CA ARG A 92 -9.64 22.34 10.13
C ARG A 92 -10.15 21.91 8.77
N LEU A 93 -10.51 20.63 8.68
CA LEU A 93 -11.14 20.03 7.51
C LEU A 93 -12.59 20.55 7.37
N ASN A 94 -12.98 20.98 6.17
CA ASN A 94 -14.35 21.43 5.88
C ASN A 94 -15.37 20.29 5.65
N LEU A 95 -15.02 19.06 6.03
CA LEU A 95 -15.92 17.90 6.03
C LEU A 95 -16.29 17.53 7.46
N ASN A 96 -17.58 17.39 7.71
CA ASN A 96 -18.10 16.99 9.01
C ASN A 96 -18.20 15.47 9.08
N LEU A 97 -17.24 14.82 9.72
CA LEU A 97 -17.29 13.39 10.03
C LEU A 97 -18.24 13.09 11.19
N LYS A 98 -18.85 11.90 11.19
CA LYS A 98 -19.61 11.39 12.34
C LYS A 98 -18.72 11.25 13.57
N ASN A 99 -17.47 10.82 13.38
CA ASN A 99 -16.41 10.85 14.39
C ASN A 99 -15.26 11.75 13.93
N PRO A 100 -15.16 13.00 14.42
CA PRO A 100 -14.11 13.93 14.03
C PRO A 100 -12.68 13.44 14.31
N LYS A 101 -12.50 12.54 15.29
CA LYS A 101 -11.17 11.99 15.64
C LYS A 101 -10.60 11.06 14.56
N GLN A 102 -11.40 10.64 13.59
CA GLN A 102 -10.92 9.82 12.48
C GLN A 102 -10.03 10.61 11.52
N PHE A 103 -10.17 11.94 11.45
CA PHE A 103 -9.25 12.78 10.68
C PHE A 103 -7.97 13.02 11.48
N VAL A 104 -6.85 12.47 11.00
CA VAL A 104 -5.58 12.46 11.75
C VAL A 104 -4.45 13.21 11.05
N GLY A 105 -4.58 13.51 9.76
CA GLY A 105 -3.62 14.36 9.09
C GLY A 105 -3.91 14.60 7.61
N TYR A 106 -3.01 15.32 6.97
CA TYR A 106 -3.12 15.70 5.57
C TYR A 106 -1.75 16.07 5.00
N VAL A 107 -1.67 16.16 3.68
CA VAL A 107 -0.50 16.64 2.96
C VAL A 107 -0.91 17.80 2.06
N LYS A 108 -0.09 18.86 2.03
CA LYS A 108 -0.22 19.95 1.06
C LYS A 108 0.97 19.94 0.10
N LYS A 109 0.72 20.15 -1.19
CA LYS A 109 1.72 20.38 -2.23
C LYS A 109 1.43 21.73 -2.87
N SER A 110 2.41 22.65 -2.84
CA SER A 110 2.24 24.02 -3.34
C SER A 110 0.97 24.71 -2.81
N ASN A 111 0.74 24.61 -1.49
CA ASN A 111 -0.45 25.07 -0.76
C ASN A 111 -1.79 24.39 -1.05
N ASN A 112 -1.87 23.54 -2.07
CA ASN A 112 -3.07 22.76 -2.39
C ASN A 112 -3.10 21.43 -1.62
N LEU A 113 -4.30 20.98 -1.24
CA LEU A 113 -4.49 19.73 -0.50
C LEU A 113 -4.22 18.52 -1.40
N SER A 114 -3.10 17.84 -1.20
CA SER A 114 -2.75 16.66 -2.00
C SER A 114 -3.27 15.35 -1.43
N SER A 115 -3.44 15.27 -0.10
CA SER A 115 -4.06 14.09 0.50
C SER A 115 -4.72 14.35 1.86
N LEU A 116 -5.68 13.48 2.21
CA LEU A 116 -6.31 13.41 3.53
C LEU A 116 -6.08 12.04 4.16
N LEU A 117 -5.57 12.04 5.38
CA LEU A 117 -5.29 10.86 6.16
C LEU A 117 -6.34 10.67 7.25
N PHE A 118 -6.97 9.50 7.22
CA PHE A 118 -7.94 9.05 8.20
C PHE A 118 -7.47 7.79 8.93
N ILE A 119 -8.11 7.50 10.06
CA ILE A 119 -7.91 6.28 10.83
C ILE A 119 -9.25 5.63 11.20
N ASN A 120 -9.29 4.31 11.13
CA ASN A 120 -10.38 3.48 11.65
C ASN A 120 -9.80 2.17 12.20
N ASN A 121 -10.16 1.80 13.43
CA ASN A 121 -9.64 0.59 14.10
C ASN A 121 -8.10 0.45 14.06
N ASN A 122 -7.38 1.56 14.29
CA ASN A 122 -5.91 1.65 14.22
C ASN A 122 -5.27 1.37 12.85
N LEU A 123 -6.06 1.34 11.78
CA LEU A 123 -5.59 1.26 10.39
C LEU A 123 -5.88 2.58 9.68
N HIS A 124 -4.91 3.03 8.89
CA HIS A 124 -5.00 4.29 8.18
C HIS A 124 -5.54 4.15 6.75
N LEU A 125 -6.19 5.21 6.28
CA LEU A 125 -6.62 5.40 4.90
C LEU A 125 -6.14 6.77 4.42
N ASP A 126 -5.40 6.82 3.31
CA ASP A 126 -4.85 8.06 2.74
C ASP A 126 -5.48 8.31 1.37
N ILE A 127 -6.39 9.29 1.31
CA ILE A 127 -7.10 9.68 0.09
C ILE A 127 -6.22 10.66 -0.67
N ILE A 128 -5.81 10.29 -1.88
CA ILE A 128 -4.96 11.09 -2.75
C ILE A 128 -5.82 11.83 -3.77
N PHE A 129 -5.57 13.13 -3.92
CA PHE A 129 -6.27 13.97 -4.91
C PHE A 129 -5.37 14.24 -6.12
N ASP A 130 -5.98 14.25 -7.31
CA ASP A 130 -5.34 14.71 -8.53
C ASP A 130 -5.49 16.22 -8.66
N LEU A 131 -4.43 16.96 -8.32
CA LEU A 131 -4.46 18.42 -8.22
C LEU A 131 -4.42 19.12 -9.59
N ASP A 132 -3.76 18.51 -10.56
CA ASP A 132 -3.43 19.12 -11.85
C ASP A 132 -3.74 18.20 -13.05
N GLY A 133 -4.44 17.08 -12.81
CA GLY A 133 -4.80 16.11 -13.84
C GLY A 133 -3.63 15.23 -14.30
N THR A 134 -2.46 15.32 -13.65
CA THR A 134 -1.25 14.61 -14.07
C THR A 134 -1.15 13.19 -13.52
N LEU A 135 -1.99 12.85 -12.53
CA LEU A 135 -1.99 11.50 -11.95
C LEU A 135 -2.81 10.50 -12.77
N GLU A 136 -3.76 10.98 -13.58
CA GLU A 136 -4.55 10.17 -14.53
C GLU A 136 -3.72 9.77 -15.76
N ILE A 137 -2.92 8.71 -15.63
CA ILE A 137 -2.00 8.27 -16.70
C ILE A 137 -2.73 7.52 -17.84
N ASN A 138 -3.88 6.90 -17.56
CA ASN A 138 -4.51 5.96 -18.51
C ASN A 138 -5.94 6.30 -18.89
N ASN A 139 -6.50 7.42 -18.39
CA ASN A 139 -7.85 7.85 -18.70
C ASN A 139 -7.85 9.10 -19.59
N PRO A 140 -8.12 8.95 -20.91
CA PRO A 140 -8.07 10.07 -21.85
C PRO A 140 -9.13 11.15 -21.59
N GLU A 141 -10.18 10.84 -20.83
CA GLU A 141 -11.25 11.77 -20.47
C GLU A 141 -10.96 12.53 -19.16
N GLY A 142 -9.81 12.28 -18.52
CA GLY A 142 -9.45 12.87 -17.23
C GLY A 142 -10.18 12.24 -16.04
N ASN A 143 -10.02 12.81 -14.85
CA ASN A 143 -10.52 12.19 -13.61
C ASN A 143 -12.06 12.02 -13.63
N GLN A 144 -12.53 10.78 -13.46
CA GLN A 144 -13.97 10.49 -13.42
C GLN A 144 -14.62 10.84 -12.06
N ASP A 145 -13.81 11.01 -11.02
CA ASP A 145 -14.27 11.35 -9.69
C ASP A 145 -14.42 12.87 -9.57
N LYS A 146 -15.64 13.32 -9.23
CA LYS A 146 -15.98 14.75 -9.15
C LYS A 146 -15.13 15.51 -8.13
N ALA A 147 -14.77 14.89 -7.01
CA ALA A 147 -13.89 15.51 -6.00
C ALA A 147 -12.41 15.34 -6.34
N ALA A 148 -12.08 14.95 -7.57
CA ALA A 148 -10.75 14.66 -8.03
C ALA A 148 -9.98 13.64 -7.17
N ILE A 149 -10.68 12.67 -6.55
CA ILE A 149 -9.98 11.56 -5.88
C ILE A 149 -9.28 10.72 -6.94
N HIS A 150 -7.96 10.65 -6.85
CA HIS A 150 -7.15 9.81 -7.71
C HIS A 150 -7.14 8.36 -7.24
N ASP A 151 -6.91 8.15 -5.94
CA ASP A 151 -6.79 6.84 -5.32
C ASP A 151 -6.99 6.92 -3.80
N ILE A 152 -7.19 5.77 -3.17
CA ILE A 152 -7.21 5.61 -1.73
C ILE A 152 -6.17 4.55 -1.35
N PHE A 153 -5.13 4.95 -0.63
CA PHE A 153 -4.16 4.01 -0.09
C PHE A 153 -4.61 3.48 1.26
N LEU A 154 -4.73 2.16 1.38
CA LEU A 154 -5.03 1.48 2.63
C LEU A 154 -3.75 1.03 3.32
N GLU A 155 -3.65 1.30 4.62
CA GLU A 155 -2.67 0.63 5.46
C GLU A 155 -3.06 -0.86 5.60
N SER A 156 -2.27 -1.73 4.98
CA SER A 156 -2.61 -3.14 4.72
C SER A 156 -1.67 -4.11 5.44
N ALA A 157 -0.57 -4.54 4.82
CA ALA A 157 0.34 -5.51 5.43
C ALA A 157 1.12 -4.85 6.58
N ILE A 158 0.56 -4.91 7.79
CA ILE A 158 1.17 -4.31 8.99
C ILE A 158 2.46 -5.05 9.35
N SER A 159 2.50 -6.34 9.05
CA SER A 159 3.69 -7.15 9.15
C SER A 159 3.86 -8.10 7.97
N THR A 160 5.09 -8.52 7.74
CA THR A 160 5.47 -9.47 6.71
C THR A 160 6.46 -10.46 7.30
N ILE A 161 6.21 -11.76 7.10
CA ILE A 161 7.14 -12.84 7.40
C ILE A 161 8.01 -13.05 6.16
N CYS A 162 9.30 -12.75 6.29
CA CYS A 162 10.34 -13.12 5.35
C CYS A 162 10.73 -14.57 5.63
N ASP A 163 10.51 -15.44 4.65
CA ASP A 163 10.46 -16.87 4.87
C ASP A 163 11.68 -17.61 4.32
N HIS A 164 12.40 -18.31 5.20
CA HIS A 164 13.49 -19.24 4.88
C HIS A 164 13.07 -20.72 4.95
N GLU A 165 11.78 -21.00 5.16
CA GLU A 165 11.23 -22.34 5.38
C GLU A 165 10.39 -22.78 4.16
N ASP A 166 9.09 -23.04 4.33
CA ASP A 166 8.29 -23.82 3.37
C ASP A 166 8.11 -23.18 1.99
N SER A 167 8.29 -21.86 1.85
CA SER A 167 8.13 -21.19 0.55
C SER A 167 9.42 -21.12 -0.28
N VAL A 168 10.53 -21.68 0.20
CA VAL A 168 11.81 -21.69 -0.51
C VAL A 168 12.41 -23.10 -0.60
N ALA A 169 13.21 -23.33 -1.64
CA ALA A 169 14.07 -24.50 -1.73
C ALA A 169 15.51 -24.03 -1.52
N ALA A 170 16.10 -24.36 -0.37
CA ALA A 170 17.46 -23.97 -0.01
C ALA A 170 18.23 -25.13 0.61
N VAL A 171 18.99 -25.84 -0.21
CA VAL A 171 19.52 -27.18 0.12
C VAL A 171 21.02 -27.18 0.43
N ASP A 172 21.75 -26.14 0.04
CA ASP A 172 23.20 -26.01 0.20
C ASP A 172 23.62 -24.61 0.68
N ALA A 173 24.93 -24.37 0.77
CA ALA A 173 25.47 -23.09 1.22
C ALA A 173 25.11 -21.92 0.29
N GLU A 174 25.08 -22.13 -1.03
CA GLU A 174 24.82 -21.07 -2.01
C GLU A 174 23.39 -20.56 -1.86
N ASP A 175 22.43 -21.47 -1.74
CA ASP A 175 21.03 -21.13 -1.52
C ASP A 175 20.81 -20.38 -0.20
N LYS A 176 21.44 -20.85 0.89
CA LYS A 176 21.34 -20.21 2.21
C LYS A 176 21.92 -18.80 2.17
N VAL A 177 23.08 -18.62 1.53
CA VAL A 177 23.72 -17.30 1.35
C VAL A 177 22.83 -16.36 0.55
N LEU A 178 22.13 -16.83 -0.49
CA LEU A 178 21.18 -16.00 -1.24
C LEU A 178 20.07 -15.45 -0.34
N GLY A 179 19.43 -16.32 0.45
CA GLY A 179 18.42 -15.91 1.43
C GLY A 179 18.97 -14.91 2.45
N TYR A 180 20.13 -15.22 3.04
CA TYR A 180 20.77 -14.36 4.05
C TYR A 180 21.18 -13.00 3.48
N LYS A 181 21.63 -12.94 2.23
CA LYS A 181 21.98 -11.68 1.56
C LYS A 181 20.76 -10.78 1.35
N ASN A 182 19.63 -11.36 0.96
CA ASN A 182 18.38 -10.61 0.84
C ASN A 182 17.89 -10.10 2.20
N TRP A 183 17.93 -10.94 3.24
CA TRP A 183 17.60 -10.54 4.61
C TRP A 183 18.53 -9.42 5.12
N LEU A 184 19.83 -9.54 4.90
CA LEU A 184 20.82 -8.50 5.24
C LEU A 184 20.52 -7.19 4.52
N GLY A 185 20.15 -7.25 3.24
CA GLY A 185 19.76 -6.07 2.46
C GLY A 185 18.53 -5.36 3.02
N LEU A 186 17.55 -6.11 3.55
CA LEU A 186 16.40 -5.54 4.24
C LEU A 186 16.82 -4.83 5.53
N MET A 187 17.64 -5.48 6.36
CA MET A 187 18.10 -4.92 7.63
C MET A 187 18.97 -3.67 7.43
N LYS A 188 19.75 -3.62 6.35
CA LYS A 188 20.54 -2.43 5.97
C LYS A 188 19.73 -1.36 5.23
N GLY A 189 18.48 -1.64 4.85
CA GLY A 189 17.65 -0.70 4.10
C GLY A 189 18.10 -0.47 2.66
N ASN A 190 18.96 -1.33 2.10
CA ASN A 190 19.56 -1.15 0.78
C ASN A 190 19.23 -2.27 -0.23
N LEU A 191 18.35 -3.21 0.14
CA LEU A 191 17.82 -4.20 -0.79
C LEU A 191 17.19 -3.49 -1.99
N ASN A 192 17.56 -3.95 -3.17
CA ASN A 192 17.00 -3.50 -4.43
C ASN A 192 16.93 -4.66 -5.42
N ALA A 193 16.03 -4.56 -6.40
CA ALA A 193 15.88 -5.56 -7.45
C ALA A 193 15.65 -4.86 -8.79
N GLU A 194 16.46 -5.22 -9.79
CA GLU A 194 16.28 -4.78 -11.17
C GLU A 194 15.48 -5.83 -11.94
N PHE A 195 14.49 -5.40 -12.72
CA PHE A 195 13.74 -6.28 -13.61
C PHE A 195 13.27 -5.55 -14.87
N LYS A 196 13.04 -6.30 -15.96
CA LYS A 196 12.51 -5.76 -17.22
C LYS A 196 11.00 -5.99 -17.32
N LYS A 197 10.25 -4.97 -17.73
CA LYS A 197 8.81 -5.07 -18.07
C LYS A 197 8.56 -4.23 -19.32
N LYS A 198 7.98 -4.82 -20.38
CA LYS A 198 7.75 -4.16 -21.69
C LYS A 198 9.02 -3.48 -22.25
N GLY A 199 10.17 -4.15 -22.17
CA GLY A 199 11.47 -3.62 -22.64
C GLY A 199 12.11 -2.54 -21.75
N LYS A 200 11.40 -1.97 -20.77
CA LYS A 200 11.94 -0.99 -19.83
C LYS A 200 12.54 -1.68 -18.60
N LYS A 201 13.71 -1.22 -18.17
CA LYS A 201 14.35 -1.62 -16.90
C LYS A 201 13.72 -0.84 -15.75
N TYR A 202 13.38 -1.54 -14.68
CA TYR A 202 12.83 -0.98 -13.46
C TYR A 202 13.71 -1.36 -12.28
N LEU A 203 14.00 -0.39 -11.42
CA LEU A 203 14.71 -0.60 -10.16
C LEU A 203 13.73 -0.42 -9.01
N ARG A 204 13.49 -1.49 -8.25
CA ARG A 204 12.65 -1.45 -7.05
C ARG A 204 13.52 -1.34 -5.81
N LYS A 205 13.11 -0.48 -4.87
CA LYS A 205 13.76 -0.24 -3.59
C LYS A 205 12.73 -0.20 -2.47
N LEU A 206 13.20 -0.17 -1.23
CA LEU A 206 12.37 0.00 -0.04
C LEU A 206 11.75 1.41 -0.02
N ASN A 207 10.45 1.48 0.29
CA ASN A 207 9.73 2.74 0.41
C ASN A 207 10.23 3.53 1.63
N LEU A 208 10.25 4.86 1.51
CA LEU A 208 10.47 5.76 2.64
C LEU A 208 9.23 5.86 3.53
N ASP A 209 9.41 6.39 4.73
CA ASP A 209 8.29 6.73 5.60
C ASP A 209 7.47 7.88 5.03
N LYS A 210 6.16 7.87 5.31
CA LYS A 210 5.20 8.87 4.81
C LYS A 210 5.10 10.02 5.80
N ASN A 211 5.11 11.26 5.31
CA ASN A 211 5.10 12.47 6.13
C ASN A 211 3.74 13.17 6.05
N TYR A 212 3.23 13.65 7.18
CA TYR A 212 1.92 14.30 7.27
C TYR A 212 1.96 15.53 8.19
N LEU A 213 0.99 16.43 8.02
CA LEU A 213 0.62 17.46 8.97
C LEU A 213 -0.63 17.00 9.73
N SER A 214 -0.60 17.06 11.05
CA SER A 214 -1.78 16.77 11.89
C SER A 214 -2.75 17.96 11.93
N PRO A 215 -4.00 17.77 12.40
CA PRO A 215 -4.99 18.85 12.52
C PRO A 215 -4.58 20.00 13.47
N ASN A 216 -3.55 19.81 14.28
CA ASN A 216 -2.95 20.87 15.12
C ASN A 216 -1.70 21.52 14.46
N GLY A 217 -1.41 21.21 13.19
CA GLY A 217 -0.30 21.76 12.42
C GLY A 217 1.06 21.13 12.68
N LYS A 218 1.16 20.08 13.51
CA LYS A 218 2.44 19.41 13.79
C LYS A 218 2.80 18.42 12.67
N LYS A 219 4.09 18.32 12.36
CA LYS A 219 4.59 17.29 11.44
C LYS A 219 4.69 15.95 12.17
N PHE A 220 4.27 14.87 11.52
CA PHE A 220 4.49 13.52 11.99
C PHE A 220 4.75 12.56 10.83
N LYS A 221 5.21 11.35 11.16
CA LYS A 221 5.55 10.32 10.16
C LYS A 221 4.82 9.03 10.47
N LEU A 222 4.44 8.31 9.42
CA LEU A 222 4.00 6.93 9.48
C LEU A 222 5.01 6.06 8.73
N HIS A 223 5.25 4.87 9.27
CA HIS A 223 6.12 3.90 8.64
C HIS A 223 5.63 3.54 7.23
N GLY A 224 6.53 3.61 6.25
CA GLY A 224 6.21 3.30 4.86
C GLY A 224 6.27 1.81 4.51
N ARG A 225 6.73 0.99 5.46
CA ARG A 225 7.07 -0.42 5.28
C ARG A 225 6.45 -1.28 6.37
N ALA A 226 6.17 -2.54 6.02
CA ALA A 226 5.70 -3.55 6.94
C ALA A 226 6.76 -3.83 8.03
N LEU A 227 6.31 -4.19 9.22
CA LEU A 227 7.20 -4.77 10.23
C LEU A 227 7.65 -6.15 9.75
N LEU A 228 8.95 -6.41 9.72
CA LEU A 228 9.49 -7.66 9.21
C LEU A 228 9.70 -8.68 10.33
N LEU A 229 9.21 -9.90 10.12
CA LEU A 229 9.55 -11.08 10.89
C LEU A 229 10.42 -11.99 10.01
N ASN A 230 11.29 -12.78 10.63
CA ASN A 230 12.10 -13.77 9.94
C ASN A 230 11.66 -15.17 10.36
N ARG A 231 11.16 -15.98 9.42
CA ARG A 231 10.85 -17.39 9.68
C ARG A 231 12.06 -18.23 9.35
N ASN A 232 12.74 -18.68 10.39
CA ASN A 232 13.77 -19.71 10.29
C ASN A 232 13.13 -21.07 10.03
N VAL A 233 13.95 -22.03 9.62
CA VAL A 233 13.54 -23.46 9.60
C VAL A 233 13.40 -23.99 11.03
N GLY A 234 12.55 -25.01 11.19
CA GLY A 234 12.45 -25.78 12.43
C GLY A 234 13.69 -26.66 12.76
N HIS A 235 13.56 -27.50 13.78
CA HIS A 235 14.69 -28.25 14.37
C HIS A 235 15.16 -29.50 13.60
N LEU A 236 14.47 -29.89 12.52
CA LEU A 236 14.65 -31.21 11.91
C LEU A 236 15.91 -31.34 11.04
N MET A 237 16.13 -30.37 10.14
CA MET A 237 17.10 -30.52 9.05
C MET A 237 18.50 -30.04 9.45
N THR A 238 19.53 -30.76 9.02
CA THR A 238 20.91 -30.26 8.95
C THR A 238 21.20 -29.68 7.57
N ASN A 239 22.35 -29.02 7.40
CA ASN A 239 22.76 -28.46 6.11
C ASN A 239 24.29 -28.55 5.96
N PRO A 240 24.81 -28.94 4.79
CA PRO A 240 26.26 -29.15 4.58
C PRO A 240 27.07 -27.84 4.54
N ALA A 241 26.44 -26.67 4.71
CA ALA A 241 27.15 -25.39 4.80
C ALA A 241 28.13 -25.32 5.99
N ILE A 242 27.91 -26.12 7.03
CA ILE A 242 28.82 -26.26 8.18
C ILE A 242 28.92 -27.73 8.52
N LEU A 243 30.14 -28.27 8.51
CA LEU A 243 30.46 -29.60 9.03
C LEU A 243 31.09 -29.46 10.41
N LEU A 244 30.86 -30.43 11.28
CA LEU A 244 31.53 -30.50 12.56
C LEU A 244 32.87 -31.23 12.39
N LYS A 245 33.60 -31.43 13.49
CA LYS A 245 34.93 -32.05 13.43
C LYS A 245 34.90 -33.49 12.90
N ASP A 246 33.76 -34.17 13.08
CA ASP A 246 33.47 -35.54 12.67
C ASP A 246 32.86 -35.65 11.27
N GLY A 247 32.64 -34.52 10.59
CA GLY A 247 31.99 -34.44 9.26
C GLY A 247 30.54 -34.00 9.36
#